data_AF-A0A8J6NWM7-F1
#
_entry.id   AF-A0A8J6NWM7-F1
#
_cell.length_a   1.000
_cell.length_b   1.000
_cell.length_c   1.000
_cell.angle_alpha   90.00
_cell.angle_beta   90.00
_cell.angle_gamma   90.00
#
_symmetry.space_group_name_H-M   'P 1'
#
loop_
_entity.id
_entity.type
_entity.pdbx_description
1 polymer ?
#
loop_
_entity_poly.entity_id
_entity_poly.type
_entity_poly.pdbx_seq_one_letter_code
_entity_poly.pdbx_strand_id
1 'polypeptide(L)' 'MIPISRSGDDGLLDRSIKDGVNLPELVEKLARHYLNKAMDEAHGNKTKAAELVGLPSYQTFSNWMKKYRLT' A
#
# COMPACT_ATOMS: atom_id res chain seq x y z
N MET A 1 1.50 26.00 -24.17
CA MET A 1 1.46 24.59 -23.70
C MET A 1 2.36 24.54 -22.48
N ILE A 2 1.79 24.42 -21.28
CA ILE A 2 2.57 24.40 -20.04
C ILE A 2 2.96 22.94 -19.80
N PRO A 3 4.24 22.59 -19.64
CA PRO A 3 4.61 21.24 -19.24
C PRO A 3 4.13 21.07 -17.80
N ILE A 4 3.14 20.19 -17.61
CA ILE A 4 2.84 19.65 -16.28
C ILE A 4 4.06 18.83 -15.83
N SER A 5 5.02 19.48 -15.19
CA SER A 5 6.00 18.78 -14.37
C SER A 5 5.20 18.03 -13.32
N ARG A 6 5.06 16.70 -13.49
CA ARG A 6 4.63 15.79 -12.43
C ARG A 6 5.71 15.81 -11.36
N SER A 7 5.77 16.90 -10.61
CA SER A 7 6.67 17.05 -9.49
C SER A 7 6.18 16.10 -8.39
N GLY A 8 6.81 14.92 -8.31
CA GLY A 8 6.74 14.07 -7.12
C GLY A 8 6.16 12.66 -7.25
N ASP A 9 5.94 12.12 -8.46
CA ASP A 9 5.67 10.68 -8.64
C ASP A 9 6.89 10.02 -9.28
N ASP A 10 8.01 10.03 -8.55
CA ASP A 10 8.99 8.96 -8.73
C ASP A 10 8.28 7.71 -8.22
N GLY A 11 7.59 7.04 -9.16
CA GLY A 11 6.64 5.98 -8.85
C GLY A 11 7.28 4.95 -7.93
N LEU A 12 6.47 4.19 -7.19
CA LEU A 12 6.97 3.15 -6.27
C LEU A 12 8.02 2.21 -6.92
N LEU A 13 8.04 2.13 -8.26
CA LEU A 13 8.94 1.33 -9.08
C LEU A 13 9.95 2.14 -9.92
N ASP A 14 9.89 3.48 -9.94
CA ASP A 14 10.73 4.34 -10.80
C ASP A 14 11.99 4.87 -10.09
N ARG A 15 12.24 4.43 -8.85
CA ARG A 15 13.40 4.87 -8.07
C ARG A 15 14.71 4.36 -8.66
N SER A 16 15.62 5.30 -8.92
CA SER A 16 17.01 5.00 -9.23
C SER A 16 17.69 4.19 -8.12
N ILE A 17 18.30 3.06 -8.49
CA ILE A 17 19.06 2.20 -7.56
C ILE A 17 20.44 2.78 -7.24
N LYS A 18 20.92 3.78 -7.99
CA LYS A 18 22.29 4.30 -7.88
C LYS A 18 22.64 4.79 -6.47
N ASP A 19 21.68 5.37 -5.77
CA ASP A 19 21.84 5.88 -4.39
C ASP A 19 21.31 4.91 -3.32
N GLY A 20 20.93 3.69 -3.73
CA GLY A 20 20.28 2.70 -2.89
C GLY A 20 18.78 2.94 -2.73
N VAL A 21 18.07 1.89 -2.30
CA VAL A 21 16.61 1.93 -2.10
C VAL A 21 16.25 1.41 -0.72
N ASN A 22 15.42 2.17 0.00
CA ASN A 22 14.79 1.71 1.23
C ASN A 22 13.60 0.80 0.90
N LEU A 23 13.89 -0.46 0.60
CA LEU A 23 12.89 -1.46 0.25
C LEU A 23 11.81 -1.63 1.35
N PRO A 24 12.15 -1.64 2.66
CA PRO A 24 11.14 -1.65 3.72
C PRO A 24 10.13 -0.50 3.63
N GLU A 25 10.57 0.72 3.32
CA GLU A 25 9.70 1.89 3.15
C GLU A 25 8.77 1.72 1.93
N LEU A 26 9.29 1.19 0.82
CA LEU A 26 8.49 0.96 -0.38
C LEU A 26 7.40 -0.10 -0.14
N VAL A 27 7.75 -1.22 0.49
CA VAL A 27 6.77 -2.24 0.84
C VAL A 27 5.73 -1.69 1.82
N GLU A 28 6.13 -0.84 2.78
CA GLU A 28 5.18 -0.16 3.66
C GLU A 28 4.20 0.72 2.86
N LYS A 29 4.70 1.57 1.96
CA LYS A 29 3.85 2.43 1.12
C LYS A 29 2.86 1.61 0.29
N LEU A 30 3.36 0.55 -0.35
CA LEU A 30 2.55 -0.37 -1.14
C LEU A 30 1.47 -1.05 -0.31
N ALA A 31 1.86 -1.63 0.84
CA ALA A 31 0.93 -2.33 1.72
C ALA A 31 -0.14 -1.37 2.25
N ARG A 32 0.24 -0.19 2.73
CA ARG A 32 -0.72 0.80 3.25
C ARG A 32 -1.73 1.23 2.20
N HIS A 33 -1.29 1.44 0.96
CA HIS A 33 -2.18 1.81 -0.13
C HIS A 33 -3.27 0.76 -0.36
N TYR A 34 -2.88 -0.50 -0.54
CA TYR A 34 -3.83 -1.57 -0.85
C TYR A 34 -4.67 -2.00 0.34
N LEU A 35 -4.15 -1.97 1.57
CA LEU A 35 -4.94 -2.27 2.77
C LEU A 35 -6.05 -1.24 2.98
N ASN A 36 -5.77 0.05 2.80
CA ASN A 36 -6.81 1.10 2.89
C ASN A 36 -7.83 0.95 1.77
N LYS A 37 -7.37 0.78 0.53
CA LYS A 37 -8.27 0.62 -0.61
C LYS A 37 -9.17 -0.61 -0.45
N ALA A 38 -8.63 -1.72 0.04
CA ALA A 38 -9.42 -2.91 0.30
C ALA A 38 -10.46 -2.70 1.40
N MET A 39 -10.16 -1.93 2.44
CA MET A 39 -11.14 -1.56 3.47
C MET A 39 -12.28 -0.71 2.90
N ASP A 40 -11.95 0.26 2.04
CA ASP A 40 -12.92 1.13 1.38
C ASP A 40 -13.85 0.33 0.44
N GLU A 41 -13.28 -0.46 -0.47
CA GLU A 41 -13.99 -1.33 -1.41
C GLU A 41 -14.80 -2.45 -0.71
N ALA A 42 -14.36 -2.85 0.49
CA ALA A 42 -15.07 -3.79 1.33
C ALA A 42 -16.12 -3.13 2.24
N HIS A 43 -16.29 -1.80 2.18
CA HIS A 43 -17.18 -1.03 3.05
C HIS A 43 -16.97 -1.35 4.54
N GLY A 44 -15.71 -1.46 4.96
CA GLY A 44 -15.32 -1.78 6.33
C GLY A 44 -15.32 -3.27 6.70
N ASN A 45 -15.74 -4.17 5.82
CA ASN A 45 -15.71 -5.60 6.06
C ASN A 45 -14.29 -6.16 5.86
N LYS A 46 -13.56 -6.32 6.96
CA LYS A 46 -12.18 -6.83 7.00
C LYS A 46 -12.01 -8.26 6.46
N THR A 47 -13.05 -9.11 6.45
CA THR A 47 -12.96 -10.43 5.81
C THR A 47 -12.91 -10.28 4.29
N LYS A 48 -13.85 -9.51 3.73
CA LYS A 48 -13.87 -9.19 2.30
C LYS A 48 -12.61 -8.41 1.88
N ALA A 49 -12.13 -7.49 2.73
CA ALA A 49 -10.90 -6.76 2.48
C ALA A 49 -9.68 -7.70 2.40
N ALA A 50 -9.61 -8.73 3.28
CA ALA A 50 -8.57 -9.74 3.23
C ALA A 50 -8.58 -10.50 1.90
N GLU A 51 -9.77 -10.90 1.42
CA GLU A 51 -9.94 -11.57 0.13
C GLU A 51 -9.48 -10.69 -1.04
N LEU A 52 -9.81 -9.39 -1.02
CA LEU A 52 -9.42 -8.44 -2.07
C LEU A 52 -7.90 -8.26 -2.21
N VAL A 53 -7.15 -8.43 -1.11
CA VAL A 53 -5.68 -8.36 -1.12
C VAL A 53 -5.01 -9.75 -1.12
N GLY A 54 -5.78 -10.83 -1.28
CA GLY A 54 -5.28 -12.20 -1.33
C GLY A 54 -4.73 -12.73 -0.01
N LEU A 55 -5.14 -12.18 1.13
CA LEU A 55 -4.77 -12.68 2.46
C LEU A 55 -5.76 -13.78 2.90
N PRO A 56 -5.27 -14.81 3.60
CA PRO A 56 -6.07 -16.02 3.86
C PRO A 56 -7.19 -15.81 4.88
N SER A 57 -7.17 -14.72 5.66
CA SER A 57 -8.13 -14.50 6.74
C SER A 57 -8.15 -13.05 7.24
N TYR A 58 -9.28 -12.66 7.84
CA TYR A 58 -9.46 -11.43 8.61
C TYR A 58 -8.32 -11.16 9.61
N GLN A 59 -7.86 -12.20 10.32
CA GLN A 59 -6.87 -12.04 11.38
C GLN A 59 -5.50 -11.66 10.81
N THR A 60 -5.12 -12.26 9.67
CA THR A 60 -3.92 -11.88 8.92
C THR A 60 -4.03 -10.44 8.44
N PHE A 61 -5.17 -10.05 7.86
CA PHE A 61 -5.43 -8.68 7.43
C PHE A 61 -5.34 -7.66 8.57
N SER A 62 -5.95 -7.97 9.73
CA SER A 62 -5.87 -7.17 10.95
C SER A 62 -4.42 -7.04 11.45
N ASN A 63 -3.64 -8.11 11.39
CA ASN A 63 -2.23 -8.08 11.78
C ASN A 63 -1.39 -7.20 10.84
N TRP A 64 -1.70 -7.23 9.54
CA TRP A 64 -1.09 -6.35 8.55
C TRP A 64 -1.44 -4.87 8.81
N MET A 65 -2.71 -4.54 9.07
CA MET A 65 -3.10 -3.18 9.41
C MET A 65 -2.37 -2.65 10.66
N LYS A 66 -2.24 -3.48 11.70
CA LYS A 66 -1.47 -3.14 12.91
C LYS A 66 0.01 -2.93 12.61
N LYS A 67 0.62 -3.85 11.85
CA LYS A 67 2.04 -3.77 11.43
C LYS A 67 2.34 -2.45 10.72
N TYR A 68 1.41 -2.00 9.88
CA TYR A 68 1.54 -0.77 9.11
C TYR A 68 0.84 0.45 9.75
N ARG A 69 0.46 0.36 11.03
CA ARG A 69 -0.10 1.47 11.84
C ARG A 69 -1.34 2.12 11.24
N LEU A 70 -2.24 1.33 10.67
CA LEU A 70 -3.52 1.77 10.11
C LEU A 70 -4.70 1.63 11.10
N THR A 71 -4.49 0.96 12.23
CA THR A 71 -5.50 0.66 13.27
C THR A 71 -4.80 0.39 14.59
#